data_AF-A0A383AMJ1-F1
#
_entry.id   AF-A0A383AMJ1-F1
#
_cell.length_a   1.000
_cell.length_b   1.000
_cell.length_c   1.000
_cell.angle_alpha   90.00
_cell.angle_beta   90.00
_cell.angle_gamma   90.00
#
_symmetry.space_group_name_H-M   'P 1'
#
loop_
_entity.id
_entity.type
_entity.pdbx_description
1 polymer ?
#
loop_
_entity_poly.entity_id
_entity_poly.type
_entity_poly.pdbx_seq_one_letter_code
_entity_poly.pdbx_strand_id
1 'polypeptide(L)' 'MHKTSAVGILANPAAGRDIRRLVAQASVFPLAEKCNMISRLLSALGAGGVEEVYMMPDAGGISRRLLRMLQTPSLQPRPP' A
#
# COMPACT_ATOMS: atom_id res chain seq x y z
N MET A 1 2.88 21.79 -22.16
CA MET A 1 2.12 20.64 -21.62
C MET A 1 2.70 20.34 -20.24
N HIS A 2 1.93 20.49 -19.16
CA HIS A 2 2.37 20.05 -17.84
C HIS A 2 2.36 18.52 -17.82
N LYS A 3 3.45 17.90 -17.38
CA LYS A 3 3.55 16.45 -17.24
C LYS A 3 2.98 16.07 -15.88
N THR A 4 1.83 15.40 -15.87
CA THR A 4 1.25 14.81 -14.65
C THR A 4 2.26 13.85 -14.03
N SER A 5 2.54 14.03 -12.74
CA SER A 5 3.46 13.18 -12.00
C SER A 5 2.76 11.87 -11.63
N ALA A 6 3.32 10.75 -12.08
CA ALA A 6 2.74 9.42 -11.90
C ALA A 6 3.75 8.45 -11.26
N VAL A 7 3.28 7.61 -10.35
CA VAL A 7 4.09 6.58 -9.68
C VAL A 7 3.47 5.20 -9.87
N GLY A 8 4.27 4.21 -10.24
CA GLY A 8 3.88 2.80 -10.26
C GLY A 8 4.33 2.08 -8.99
N ILE A 9 3.44 1.34 -8.34
CA ILE A 9 3.74 0.52 -7.16
C ILE A 9 3.59 -0.96 -7.52
N LEU A 10 4.70 -1.70 -7.38
CA LEU A 10 4.75 -3.16 -7.50
C LEU A 10 4.95 -3.79 -6.13
N ALA A 11 3.85 -4.06 -5.43
CA ALA A 11 3.90 -4.74 -4.14
C ALA A 11 4.00 -6.26 -4.34
N ASN A 12 5.01 -6.90 -3.73
CA ASN A 12 5.12 -8.36 -3.75
C ASN A 12 4.15 -9.00 -2.73
N PRO A 13 3.10 -9.71 -3.18
CA PRO A 13 2.14 -10.33 -2.28
C PRO A 13 2.76 -11.44 -1.41
N ALA A 14 3.85 -12.07 -1.83
CA ALA A 14 4.49 -13.18 -1.14
C ALA A 14 5.52 -12.74 -0.06
N ALA A 15 5.93 -11.47 -0.04
CA ALA A 15 6.92 -10.97 0.92
C ALA A 15 6.48 -11.26 2.37
N GLY A 16 7.33 -11.89 3.20
CA GLY A 16 7.02 -12.26 4.59
C GLY A 16 6.33 -13.62 4.78
N ARG A 17 6.18 -14.41 3.71
CA ARG A 17 5.84 -15.85 3.77
C ARG A 17 7.03 -16.74 3.41
N ASP A 18 8.23 -16.17 3.33
CA ASP A 18 9.48 -16.79 2.91
C ASP A 18 10.14 -17.63 4.01
N ILE A 19 11.14 -18.43 3.62
CA ILE A 19 11.91 -19.32 4.51
C ILE A 19 12.51 -18.59 5.70
N ARG A 20 12.81 -17.28 5.57
CA ARG A 20 13.34 -16.44 6.63
C ARG A 20 12.43 -16.36 7.87
N ARG A 21 11.12 -16.50 7.73
CA ARG A 21 10.22 -16.66 8.89
C ARG A 21 10.55 -17.90 9.71
N LEU A 22 10.90 -19.00 9.04
CA LEU A 22 11.20 -20.27 9.68
C LEU A 22 12.63 -20.28 10.25
N VAL A 23 13.62 -19.84 9.48
CA VAL A 23 15.03 -19.93 9.87
C VAL A 23 15.49 -18.81 10.81
N ALA A 24 14.84 -17.65 10.79
CA ALA A 24 15.24 -16.47 11.58
C ALA A 24 14.18 -16.00 12.58
N GLN A 25 13.13 -16.80 12.84
CA GLN A 25 11.99 -16.40 13.69
C GLN A 25 11.39 -15.02 13.31
N ALA A 26 11.50 -14.62 12.04
CA ALA A 26 11.04 -13.32 11.58
C ALA A 26 9.50 -13.26 11.58
N SER A 27 8.92 -12.12 11.94
CA SER A 27 7.46 -11.95 12.00
C SER A 27 6.79 -12.18 10.64
N VAL A 28 5.62 -12.81 10.65
CA VAL A 28 4.73 -12.85 9.48
C VAL A 28 4.29 -11.41 9.21
N PHE A 29 4.35 -10.97 7.95
CA PHE A 29 3.76 -9.70 7.53
C PHE A 29 2.34 -9.93 7.00
N PRO A 30 1.29 -9.63 7.78
CA PRO A 30 -0.09 -9.84 7.33
C PRO A 30 -0.45 -8.88 6.19
N LEU A 31 -1.48 -9.25 5.42
CA LEU A 31 -2.01 -8.39 4.35
C LEU A 31 -2.35 -6.98 4.85
N ALA A 32 -2.93 -6.87 6.06
CA ALA A 32 -3.29 -5.60 6.67
C ALA A 32 -2.08 -4.67 6.88
N GLU A 33 -0.95 -5.19 7.38
CA GLU A 33 0.26 -4.40 7.58
C GLU A 33 0.84 -3.89 6.26
N LYS A 34 0.83 -4.73 5.21
CA LYS A 34 1.24 -4.32 3.86
C LYS A 34 0.35 -3.20 3.33
N CYS A 35 -0.98 -3.32 3.53
CA CYS A 35 -1.92 -2.28 3.13
C CYS A 35 -1.70 -0.98 3.91
N ASN A 36 -1.45 -1.05 5.22
CA ASN A 36 -1.16 0.13 6.04
C ASN A 36 0.11 0.84 5.57
N MET A 37 1.17 0.10 5.26
CA MET A 37 2.42 0.64 4.72
C MET A 37 2.19 1.38 3.40
N ILE A 38 1.47 0.75 2.46
CA ILE A 38 1.17 1.36 1.17
C ILE A 38 0.23 2.56 1.34
N SER A 39 -0.77 2.50 2.23
CA SER A 39 -1.67 3.63 2.50
C SER A 39 -0.89 4.86 2.98
N ARG A 40 0.11 4.69 3.86
CA ARG A 40 0.97 5.79 4.32
C ARG A 40 1.83 6.35 3.18
N LEU A 41 2.36 5.46 2.33
CA LEU A 41 3.09 5.86 1.13
C LEU A 41 2.19 6.70 0.20
N LEU A 42 0.95 6.27 -0.05
CA LEU A 42 -0.01 7.03 -0.87
C LEU A 42 -0.29 8.42 -0.29
N SER A 43 -0.46 8.53 1.04
CA SER A 43 -0.62 9.84 1.70
C SER A 43 0.59 10.75 1.51
N ALA A 44 1.80 10.21 1.61
CA ALA A 44 3.04 10.97 1.41
C ALA A 44 3.20 11.40 -0.07
N LEU A 45 2.87 10.52 -1.02
CA LEU A 45 2.90 10.84 -2.45
C LEU A 45 1.92 11.97 -2.79
N GLY A 46 0.70 11.92 -2.26
CA GLY A 46 -0.29 12.99 -2.44
C GLY A 46 0.18 14.32 -1.85
N ALA A 47 0.77 14.30 -0.64
CA ALA A 47 1.37 15.50 -0.04
C ALA A 47 2.56 16.05 -0.85
N GLY A 48 3.25 15.20 -1.59
CA GLY A 48 4.34 15.56 -2.50
C GLY A 48 3.91 15.98 -3.91
N GLY A 49 2.60 16.10 -4.18
CA GLY A 49 2.08 16.54 -5.48
C GLY A 49 2.03 15.45 -6.56
N VAL A 50 2.07 14.18 -6.18
CA VAL A 50 1.79 13.08 -7.12
C VAL A 50 0.29 12.96 -7.29
N GLU A 51 -0.17 13.05 -8.53
CA GLU A 51 -1.60 13.06 -8.88
C GLU A 51 -2.10 11.66 -9.25
N GLU A 52 -1.22 10.80 -9.77
CA GLU A 52 -1.59 9.47 -10.24
C GLU A 52 -0.71 8.37 -9.64
N VAL A 53 -1.37 7.32 -9.16
CA VAL A 53 -0.68 6.10 -8.71
C VAL A 53 -1.27 4.88 -9.39
N TYR A 54 -0.40 4.10 -10.02
CA TYR A 54 -0.74 2.84 -10.67
C TYR A 54 -0.31 1.68 -9.79
N MET A 55 -1.17 0.67 -9.68
CA MET A 55 -0.89 -0.54 -8.92
C MET A 55 -1.20 -1.78 -9.75
N MET A 56 -0.31 -2.78 -9.66
CA MET A 56 -0.55 -4.06 -10.29
C MET A 56 -1.72 -4.79 -9.60
N PRO A 57 -2.64 -5.42 -10.36
CA PRO A 57 -3.56 -6.40 -9.81
C PRO A 57 -2.74 -7.57 -9.24
N ASP A 58 -2.75 -7.72 -7.93
CA ASP A 58 -1.95 -8.73 -7.25
C ASP A 58 -2.80 -9.91 -6.77
N ALA A 59 -2.25 -11.13 -6.86
CA ALA A 59 -2.92 -12.34 -6.40
C ALA A 59 -3.13 -12.38 -4.86
N GLY A 60 -2.38 -11.57 -4.11
CA GLY A 60 -2.49 -11.48 -2.64
C GLY A 60 -3.63 -10.58 -2.16
N GLY A 61 -4.31 -9.86 -3.06
CA GLY A 61 -5.42 -8.96 -2.75
C GLY A 61 -5.04 -7.61 -2.14
N ILE A 62 -3.78 -7.19 -2.19
CA ILE A 62 -3.29 -5.90 -1.69
C ILE A 62 -4.02 -4.73 -2.38
N SER A 63 -4.00 -4.71 -3.71
CA SER A 63 -4.65 -3.71 -4.55
C SER A 63 -6.15 -3.59 -4.29
N ARG A 64 -6.85 -4.73 -4.24
CA ARG A 64 -8.30 -4.77 -3.93
C ARG A 64 -8.61 -4.25 -2.53
N ARG A 65 -7.79 -4.63 -1.54
CA ARG A 65 -7.99 -4.18 -0.15
C ARG A 65 -7.76 -2.67 -0.02
N LEU A 66 -6.73 -2.13 -0.68
CA LEU A 66 -6.44 -0.70 -0.71
C LEU A 66 -7.53 0.10 -1.39
N LEU A 67 -8.00 -0.33 -2.56
CA LEU A 67 -9.15 0.30 -3.25
C LEU A 67 -10.37 0.42 -2.32
N ARG A 68 -10.69 -0.66 -1.60
CA ARG A 68 -11.78 -0.64 -0.62
C ARG A 68 -11.51 0.35 0.52
N MET A 69 -10.29 0.37 1.06
CA MET A 69 -9.91 1.30 2.14
C MET A 69 -10.02 2.77 1.72
N LEU A 70 -9.71 3.09 0.46
CA LEU A 70 -9.82 4.45 -0.08
C LEU A 70 -11.27 4.85 -0.37
N GLN A 71 -12.12 3.89 -0.72
CA GLN A 71 -13.55 4.12 -0.96
C GLN A 71 -14.35 4.27 0.32
N THR A 72 -13.89 3.66 1.42
CA THR A 72 -14.51 3.85 2.73
C THR A 72 -13.99 5.15 3.34
N PRO A 73 -14.83 6.18 3.54
CA PRO A 73 -14.40 7.39 4.23
C PRO A 73 -13.86 7.00 5.61
N SER A 74 -12.60 7.32 5.87
CA SER A 74 -12.03 7.12 7.20
C SER A 74 -12.83 7.97 8.20
N LEU A 75 -13.49 7.33 9.17
CA LEU A 75 -14.04 8.00 10.36
C LEU A 75 -12.94 8.55 11.29
N GLN A 76 -11.70 8.66 10.81
CA GLN A 76 -10.63 9.22 11.62
C GLN A 76 -10.85 10.74 11.73
N PRO A 77 -10.95 11.28 12.95
CA PRO A 77 -11.03 12.72 13.13
C PRO A 77 -9.79 13.36 12.52
N ARG A 78 -10.00 14.39 11.68
CA ARG A 78 -8.89 15.23 11.21
C ARG A 78 -8.28 15.88 12.45
N PRO A 79 -6.95 15.83 12.64
CA PRO A 79 -6.32 16.58 13.72
C PRO A 79 -6.67 18.08 13.56
N PRO A 80 -6.85 18.81 14.67
CA PRO A 80 -7.24 20.22 14.67
C PRO A 80 -6.24 21.10 13.91
#